data_AF-A0A175RUH0-F1
#
_entry.id   AF-A0A175RUH0-F1
#
_cell.length_a   1.000
_cell.length_b   1.000
_cell.length_c   1.000
_cell.angle_alpha   90.00
_cell.angle_beta   90.00
_cell.angle_gamma   90.00
#
_symmetry.space_group_name_H-M   'P 1'
#
loop_
_entity.id
_entity.type
_entity.pdbx_description
1 polymer ?
#
loop_
_entity_poly.entity_id
_entity_poly.type
_entity_poly.pdbx_seq_one_letter_code
_entity_poly.pdbx_strand_id
1 'polypeptide(L)'
;MRETVPPLERQLALEWLVKQLLEGSFRRSDFPPADAHYFALDADMHWSQEADAALESGDMDAWITTMRIGRAVRTCLDDVIKRIES
;
A
#
# COMPACT_ATOMS: atom_id res chain seq x y z
N MET A 1 -19.02 -11.39 0.39
CA MET A 1 -18.23 -11.57 1.63
C MET A 1 -17.09 -10.59 1.59
N ARG A 2 -16.92 -9.72 2.59
CA ARG A 2 -15.71 -8.90 2.71
C ARG A 2 -14.63 -9.79 3.33
N GLU A 3 -13.65 -10.21 2.54
CA GLU A 3 -12.48 -10.89 3.08
C GLU A 3 -11.73 -9.90 3.98
N THR A 4 -11.78 -10.16 5.28
CA THR A 4 -11.00 -9.39 6.26
C THR A 4 -9.56 -9.90 6.21
N VAL A 5 -8.67 -9.04 5.72
CA VAL A 5 -7.23 -9.23 5.78
C VAL A 5 -6.84 -9.59 7.23
N PRO A 6 -6.07 -10.66 7.45
CA PRO A 6 -5.58 -11.06 8.77
C PRO A 6 -4.91 -9.88 9.50
N PRO A 7 -4.98 -9.83 10.84
CA PRO A 7 -4.47 -8.70 11.62
C PRO A 7 -3.00 -8.33 11.32
N LEU A 8 -2.16 -9.33 11.03
CA LEU A 8 -0.73 -9.14 10.75
C LEU A 8 -0.48 -8.49 9.37
N GLU A 9 -1.11 -9.01 8.31
CA GLU A 9 -1.03 -8.42 6.95
C GLU A 9 -1.50 -6.96 6.96
N ARG A 10 -2.57 -6.68 7.72
CA ARG A 10 -3.07 -5.31 7.90
C ARG A 10 -2.08 -4.42 8.67
N GLN A 11 -1.42 -4.95 9.69
CA GLN A 11 -0.45 -4.19 10.47
C GLN A 11 0.79 -3.85 9.65
N LEU A 12 1.32 -4.79 8.85
CA LEU A 12 2.45 -4.55 7.96
C LEU A 12 2.12 -3.53 6.87
N ALA A 13 0.92 -3.63 6.28
CA ALA A 13 0.39 -2.64 5.36
C ALA A 13 0.33 -1.23 5.97
N LEU A 14 -0.15 -1.13 7.21
CA LEU A 14 -0.23 0.14 7.95
C LEU A 14 1.15 0.68 8.34
N GLU A 15 2.06 -0.18 8.79
CA GLU A 15 3.43 0.24 9.14
C GLU A 15 4.19 0.76 7.92
N TRP A 16 4.05 0.10 6.76
CA TRP A 16 4.61 0.58 5.50
C TRP A 16 3.99 1.92 5.07
N LEU A 17 2.65 2.02 5.11
CA LEU A 17 1.94 3.25 4.78
C LEU A 17 2.40 4.42 5.66
N VAL A 18 2.55 4.19 6.97
CA VAL A 18 3.02 5.20 7.92
C VAL A 18 4.47 5.59 7.63
N LYS A 19 5.36 4.64 7.29
CA LYS A 19 6.74 4.96 6.90
C LYS A 19 6.79 5.86 5.67
N GLN A 20 6.02 5.53 4.63
CA GLN A 20 5.95 6.33 3.40
C GLN A 20 5.35 7.72 3.65
N LEU A 21 4.29 7.80 4.45
CA LEU A 21 3.71 9.07 4.86
C LEU A 21 4.70 9.92 5.63
N LEU A 22 5.49 9.35 6.56
CA LEU A 22 6.49 10.10 7.30
C LEU A 22 7.64 10.54 6.39
N GLU A 23 8.16 9.67 5.51
CA GLU A 23 9.22 10.02 4.56
C GLU A 23 8.80 11.11 3.57
N GLY A 24 7.53 11.11 3.15
CA GLY A 24 6.91 12.15 2.33
C GLY A 24 6.62 13.46 3.06
N SER A 25 6.02 13.37 4.25
CA SER A 25 5.52 14.52 5.03
C SER A 25 6.65 15.29 5.72
N PHE A 26 7.76 14.65 6.10
CA PHE A 26 8.89 15.36 6.71
C PHE A 26 9.66 16.27 5.73
N ARG A 27 9.31 16.27 4.43
CA ARG A 27 9.94 17.14 3.43
C ARG A 27 9.04 18.24 2.86
N ARG A 28 7.72 18.25 3.09
CA ARG A 28 6.82 19.29 2.55
C ARG A 28 5.70 19.67 3.53
N SER A 29 5.57 20.97 3.77
CA SER A 29 4.66 21.60 4.74
C SER A 29 3.19 21.58 4.36
N ASP A 30 2.84 21.16 3.15
CA ASP A 30 1.49 21.20 2.62
C ASP A 30 1.29 19.88 1.88
N PHE A 31 0.48 18.96 2.44
CA PHE A 31 0.21 17.65 1.85
C PHE A 31 -0.91 17.80 0.82
N PRO A 32 -0.62 18.09 -0.46
CA PRO A 32 -1.63 18.40 -1.45
C PRO A 32 -2.29 17.08 -1.89
N PRO A 33 -3.53 17.10 -2.40
CA PRO A 33 -4.21 15.91 -2.92
C PRO A 33 -3.39 15.15 -3.97
N ALA A 34 -2.54 15.84 -4.74
CA ALA A 34 -1.63 15.24 -5.72
C ALA A 34 -0.60 14.27 -5.10
N ASP A 35 -0.17 14.51 -3.86
CA ASP A 35 0.79 13.63 -3.20
C ASP A 35 0.12 12.31 -2.80
N ALA A 36 -1.15 12.32 -2.38
CA ALA A 36 -1.90 11.11 -2.06
C ALA A 36 -2.06 10.16 -3.26
N HIS A 37 -2.29 10.71 -4.46
CA HIS A 37 -2.32 9.95 -5.71
C HIS A 37 -0.94 9.40 -6.07
N TYR A 38 0.11 10.19 -5.88
CA TYR A 38 1.49 9.73 -6.09
C TYR A 38 1.84 8.57 -5.15
N PHE A 39 1.48 8.66 -3.87
CA PHE A 39 1.66 7.56 -2.90
C PHE A 39 0.88 6.31 -3.27
N ALA A 40 -0.33 6.44 -3.81
CA ALA A 40 -1.11 5.30 -4.29
C ALA A 40 -0.44 4.58 -5.46
N LEU A 41 0.11 5.33 -6.41
CA LEU A 41 0.86 4.77 -7.54
C LEU A 41 2.15 4.09 -7.09
N ASP A 42 2.89 4.70 -6.17
CA ASP A 42 4.13 4.12 -5.62
C ASP A 42 3.85 2.81 -4.87
N ALA A 43 2.78 2.78 -4.07
CA ALA A 43 2.34 1.57 -3.40
C ALA A 43 1.97 0.44 -4.37
N ASP A 44 1.19 0.73 -5.42
CA ASP A 44 0.80 -0.26 -6.44
C ASP A 44 2.03 -0.83 -7.16
N MET A 45 3.01 0.03 -7.48
CA MET A 45 4.29 -0.38 -8.06
C MET A 45 5.11 -1.27 -7.13
N HIS A 46 5.27 -0.87 -5.86
CA HIS A 46 6.05 -1.63 -4.88
C HIS A 46 5.50 -3.05 -4.69
N TRP A 47 4.20 -3.17 -4.42
CA TRP A 47 3.59 -4.50 -4.18
C TRP A 47 3.55 -5.36 -5.44
N SER A 48 3.52 -4.75 -6.63
CA SER A 48 3.69 -5.48 -7.90
C SER A 48 5.11 -6.03 -8.04
N GLN A 49 6.13 -5.24 -7.73
CA GLN A 49 7.54 -5.67 -7.78
C GLN A 49 7.85 -6.79 -6.78
N GLU A 50 7.34 -6.68 -5.55
CA GLU A 50 7.47 -7.74 -4.54
C GLU A 50 6.76 -9.03 -4.99
N ALA A 51 5.65 -8.91 -5.71
CA ALA A 51 4.93 -10.07 -6.23
C ALA A 51 5.73 -10.71 -7.37
N ASP A 52 6.22 -9.92 -8.31
CA ASP A 52 7.06 -10.42 -9.40
C ASP A 52 8.33 -11.10 -8.86
N ALA A 53 8.99 -10.53 -7.85
CA ALA A 53 10.15 -11.14 -7.20
C ALA A 53 9.82 -12.49 -6.52
N ALA A 54 8.67 -12.57 -5.84
CA ALA A 54 8.18 -13.84 -5.27
C ALA A 54 7.88 -14.88 -6.38
N LEU A 55 7.30 -14.44 -7.50
CA LEU A 55 7.03 -15.31 -8.64
C LEU A 55 8.32 -15.82 -9.31
N GLU A 56 9.32 -14.95 -9.50
CA GLU A 56 10.64 -15.29 -10.06
C GLU A 56 11.41 -16.28 -9.20
N SER A 57 11.27 -16.20 -7.87
CA SER A 57 11.87 -17.14 -6.92
C SER A 57 11.07 -18.45 -6.76
N GLY A 58 9.86 -18.52 -7.33
CA GLY A 58 8.96 -19.67 -7.21
C GLY A 58 8.26 -19.78 -5.85
N ASP A 59 8.33 -18.74 -5.01
CA ASP A 59 7.66 -18.68 -3.71
C ASP A 59 6.20 -18.23 -3.88
N MET A 60 5.33 -19.21 -4.13
CA MET A 60 3.91 -18.97 -4.34
C MET A 60 3.20 -18.45 -3.08
N ASP A 61 3.66 -18.80 -1.89
CA ASP A 61 3.06 -18.33 -0.63
C ASP A 61 3.40 -16.87 -0.38
N ALA A 62 4.66 -16.48 -0.65
CA ALA A 62 5.06 -15.08 -0.66
C ALA A 62 4.27 -14.29 -1.72
N TRP A 63 4.11 -14.83 -2.94
CA TRP A 63 3.33 -14.18 -3.99
C TRP A 63 1.87 -13.91 -3.57
N ILE A 64 1.19 -14.93 -3.02
CA ILE A 64 -0.19 -14.79 -2.52
C ILE A 64 -0.27 -13.73 -1.42
N THR A 65 0.67 -13.77 -0.48
CA THR A 65 0.72 -12.84 0.65
C THR A 65 0.91 -11.41 0.17
N THR A 66 1.88 -11.19 -0.72
CA THR A 66 2.17 -9.88 -1.31
C THR A 66 0.97 -9.33 -2.08
N MET A 67 0.30 -10.15 -2.89
CA MET A 67 -0.91 -9.74 -3.62
C MET A 67 -2.06 -9.34 -2.67
N ARG A 68 -2.23 -10.05 -1.55
CA ARG A 68 -3.23 -9.71 -0.53
C ARG A 68 -2.92 -8.38 0.17
N ILE A 69 -1.66 -8.18 0.54
CA ILE A 69 -1.20 -6.94 1.17
C ILE A 69 -1.36 -5.77 0.20
N GLY A 70 -0.93 -5.92 -1.06
CA GLY A 70 -1.07 -4.89 -2.10
C GLY A 70 -2.54 -4.46 -2.29
N ARG A 71 -3.48 -5.42 -2.35
CA ARG A 71 -4.92 -5.11 -2.41
C ARG A 71 -5.41 -4.36 -1.16
N ALA A 72 -4.93 -4.73 0.03
CA ALA A 72 -5.32 -4.08 1.28
C ALA A 72 -4.82 -2.63 1.33
N VAL A 73 -3.58 -2.39 0.93
CA VAL A 73 -2.96 -1.07 0.85
C VAL A 73 -3.71 -0.19 -0.14
N ARG A 74 -3.99 -0.70 -1.34
CA ARG A 74 -4.75 0.04 -2.37
C ARG A 74 -6.15 0.43 -1.89
N THR A 75 -6.88 -0.50 -1.28
CA THR A 75 -8.21 -0.20 -0.71
C THR A 75 -8.14 0.92 0.33
N CYS A 76 -7.12 0.89 1.19
CA CYS A 76 -6.93 1.92 2.21
C CYS A 76 -6.59 3.28 1.60
N LEU A 77 -5.73 3.31 0.58
CA LEU A 77 -5.33 4.54 -0.12
C LEU A 77 -6.49 5.16 -0.90
N ASP A 78 -7.28 4.35 -1.61
CA ASP A 78 -8.50 4.79 -2.29
C ASP A 78 -9.48 5.45 -1.30
N ASP A 79 -9.64 4.88 -0.11
CA ASP A 79 -10.51 5.44 0.94
C ASP A 79 -9.95 6.76 1.52
N VAL A 80 -8.63 6.91 1.62
CA VAL A 80 -7.98 8.17 2.04
C VAL A 80 -8.14 9.24 0.98
N ILE A 81 -7.83 8.94 -0.29
CA ILE A 81 -7.97 9.85 -1.42
C ILE A 81 -9.40 10.39 -1.50
N LYS A 82 -10.40 9.51 -1.45
CA LYS A 82 -11.81 9.92 -1.44
C LYS A 82 -12.14 10.92 -0.34
N ARG A 83 -11.57 10.77 0.86
CA ARG A 83 -11.80 11.68 1.99
C ARG A 83 -11.10 13.03 1.82
N ILE A 84 -9.97 13.07 1.12
CA ILE A 84 -9.25 14.32 0.82
C ILE A 84 -9.97 15.10 -0.28
N GLU A 85 -10.58 14.40 -1.23
CA GLU A 85 -11.27 15.00 -2.39
C GLU A 85 -12.74 15.38 -2.13
N SER A 86 -13.31 14.95 -1.00
CA SER A 86 -14.71 15.26 -0.59
C SER A 86 -14.78 16.55 0.21
#